data_AF-A0A6G9YY14-F1
#
_entry.id   AF-A0A6G9YY14-F1
#
_cell.length_a   1.000
_cell.length_b   1.000
_cell.length_c   1.000
_cell.angle_alpha   90.00
_cell.angle_beta   90.00
_cell.angle_gamma   90.00
#
_symmetry.space_group_name_H-M   'P 1'
#
loop_
_entity.id
_entity.type
_entity.pdbx_description
1 polymer ?
#
loop_
_entity_poly.entity_id
_entity_poly.type
_entity_poly.pdbx_seq_one_letter_code
_entity_poly.pdbx_strand_id
1 'polypeptide(L)'
;MVMLSASPAEASESAVTTATTTPPSRLRRLRRFFLPVTYGYVALLIAVTALVAALSNSAQTKVVLHASTNLHNLLRGHFGTLFSSALVIGDSDAALMIIPLLVCALALAEMRFGSWHLVRIFLAGHIGATLLVAVGLWVAVEAEWLPMDITRAEDVGISYGAMALVGAFVVLLPSRWRPTWAITWLAVAVAGVIMGRTFTNVGHLLAVVIGLLAGCWALRTGRTTLPRLTWVEIGMLATASVLGYMMLVG
;
A
#
# COMPACT_ATOMS: atom_id res chain seq x y z
N MET A 1 62.94 64.83 -7.65
CA MET A 1 63.55 64.14 -6.49
C MET A 1 62.42 63.43 -5.76
N VAL A 2 62.58 62.12 -5.49
CA VAL A 2 61.68 61.23 -4.69
C VAL A 2 60.38 60.83 -5.39
N MET A 3 59.90 59.58 -5.48
CA MET A 3 60.45 58.22 -5.44
C MET A 3 59.31 57.31 -5.94
N LEU A 4 59.62 56.23 -6.65
CA LEU A 4 58.73 55.10 -6.84
C LEU A 4 58.40 54.45 -5.49
N SER A 5 57.15 54.05 -5.28
CA SER A 5 56.80 52.97 -4.34
C SER A 5 55.62 52.18 -4.89
N ALA A 6 55.89 50.91 -5.21
CA ALA A 6 54.89 49.91 -5.51
C ALA A 6 54.29 49.34 -4.20
N SER A 7 53.02 48.95 -4.24
CA SER A 7 52.41 48.08 -3.23
C SER A 7 51.24 47.31 -3.86
N PRO A 8 50.92 46.09 -3.38
CA PRO A 8 50.93 44.90 -4.22
C PRO A 8 49.53 44.33 -4.48
N ALA A 9 49.50 43.42 -5.44
CA ALA A 9 48.39 42.54 -5.77
C ALA A 9 48.05 41.55 -4.64
N GLU A 10 46.81 41.03 -4.72
CA GLU A 10 46.37 39.69 -4.29
C GLU A 10 46.45 39.33 -2.80
N ALA A 11 45.28 39.39 -2.13
CA ALA A 11 44.78 38.32 -1.27
C ALA A 11 43.39 38.70 -0.70
N SER A 12 42.33 38.47 -1.48
CA SER A 12 41.00 38.21 -0.92
C SER A 12 40.56 36.85 -1.44
N GLU A 13 41.37 35.86 -1.09
CA GLU A 13 41.09 34.45 -1.20
C GLU A 13 39.78 34.14 -0.48
N SER A 14 38.84 33.56 -1.24
CA SER A 14 38.05 32.41 -0.80
C SER A 14 37.39 32.52 0.59
N ALA A 15 36.36 33.37 0.67
CA ALA A 15 35.22 33.08 1.56
C ALA A 15 34.46 31.85 1.02
N VAL A 16 35.11 30.69 1.05
CA VAL A 16 34.45 29.38 1.00
C VAL A 16 33.59 29.35 2.24
N THR A 17 32.33 29.71 2.05
CA THR A 17 31.27 29.48 3.01
C THR A 17 31.16 27.97 3.14
N THR A 18 31.92 27.39 4.07
CA THR A 18 31.78 26.02 4.52
C THR A 18 30.40 25.91 5.15
N ALA A 19 29.41 25.59 4.31
CA ALA A 19 28.08 25.22 4.73
C ALA A 19 28.24 24.11 5.76
N THR A 20 28.07 24.47 7.04
CA THR A 20 28.18 23.55 8.15
C THR A 20 27.01 22.58 8.01
N THR A 21 27.24 21.42 7.39
CA THR A 21 26.25 20.36 7.33
C THR A 21 26.12 19.76 8.71
N THR A 22 25.34 20.41 9.59
CA THR A 22 24.96 19.83 10.87
C THR A 22 24.27 18.49 10.59
N PRO A 23 24.82 17.36 11.07
CA PRO A 23 24.19 16.06 10.86
C PRO A 23 22.78 16.08 11.46
N PRO A 24 21.79 15.43 10.84
CA PRO A 24 20.43 15.43 11.35
C PRO A 24 20.42 14.93 12.80
N SER A 25 19.86 15.75 13.69
CA SER A 25 19.76 15.47 15.12
C SER A 25 19.12 14.09 15.36
N ARG A 26 19.60 13.34 16.37
CA ARG A 26 19.08 11.98 16.69
C ARG A 26 17.55 11.95 16.80
N LEU A 27 16.95 13.02 17.34
CA LEU A 27 15.51 13.22 17.45
C LEU A 27 14.77 13.15 16.10
N ARG A 28 15.31 13.76 15.04
CA ARG A 28 14.72 13.71 13.70
C ARG A 28 14.81 12.32 13.07
N ARG A 29 15.83 11.54 13.47
CA ARG A 29 16.05 10.15 13.05
C ARG A 29 15.07 9.20 13.75
N LEU A 30 14.86 9.36 15.05
CA LEU A 30 13.91 8.59 15.86
C LEU A 30 12.45 8.84 15.43
N ARG A 31 12.10 10.08 15.12
CA ARG A 31 10.74 10.45 14.69
C ARG A 31 10.32 9.81 13.37
N ARG A 32 11.27 9.34 12.55
CA ARG A 32 11.00 8.60 11.30
C ARG A 32 10.41 7.21 11.54
N PHE A 33 10.65 6.63 12.71
CA PHE A 33 10.08 5.34 13.12
C PHE A 33 8.85 5.48 14.01
N PHE A 34 8.32 6.71 14.16
CA PHE A 34 7.03 6.90 14.79
C PHE A 34 5.93 6.64 13.76
N LEU A 35 5.49 5.38 13.67
CA LEU A 35 4.55 4.86 12.66
C LEU A 35 3.27 4.35 13.35
N PRO A 36 2.47 5.24 13.98
CA PRO A 36 1.35 4.83 14.83
C PRO A 36 0.28 4.03 14.09
N VAL A 37 -0.01 4.35 12.82
CA VAL A 37 -1.02 3.60 12.05
C VAL A 37 -0.49 2.22 11.70
N THR A 38 0.75 2.12 11.23
CA THR A 38 1.37 0.84 10.90
C THR A 38 1.42 -0.07 12.12
N TYR A 39 1.92 0.42 13.25
CA TYR A 39 2.03 -0.37 14.47
C TYR A 39 0.67 -0.75 15.05
N GLY A 40 -0.27 0.19 15.12
CA GLY A 40 -1.61 -0.08 15.63
C GLY A 40 -2.37 -1.10 14.77
N TYR A 41 -2.34 -0.92 13.45
CA TYR A 41 -3.00 -1.82 12.51
C TYR A 41 -2.39 -3.22 12.54
N VAL A 42 -1.06 -3.34 12.51
CA VAL A 42 -0.37 -4.63 12.55
C VAL A 42 -0.58 -5.35 13.88
N ALA A 43 -0.55 -4.63 15.01
CA ALA A 43 -0.83 -5.22 16.31
C ALA A 43 -2.26 -5.78 16.37
N LEU A 44 -3.24 -5.02 15.86
CA LEU A 44 -4.62 -5.48 15.77
C LEU A 44 -4.76 -6.69 14.84
N LEU A 45 -4.13 -6.65 13.66
CA LEU A 45 -4.14 -7.75 12.70
C LEU A 45 -3.54 -9.04 13.31
N ILE A 46 -2.38 -8.94 13.97
CA ILE A 46 -1.75 -10.08 14.66
C ILE A 46 -2.68 -10.63 15.76
N ALA A 47 -3.30 -9.76 16.56
CA ALA A 47 -4.21 -10.19 17.62
C ALA A 47 -5.43 -10.93 17.06
N VAL A 48 -6.04 -10.41 15.99
CA VAL A 48 -7.18 -11.07 15.31
C VAL A 48 -6.74 -12.39 14.70
N THR A 49 -5.63 -12.43 13.97
CA THR A 49 -5.09 -13.67 13.39
C THR A 49 -4.83 -14.72 14.46
N ALA A 50 -4.20 -14.35 15.59
CA ALA A 50 -3.91 -15.28 16.68
C ALA A 50 -5.19 -15.81 17.34
N LEU A 51 -6.19 -14.95 17.54
CA LEU A 51 -7.49 -15.35 18.07
C LEU A 51 -8.21 -16.33 17.14
N VAL A 52 -8.22 -16.04 15.83
CA VAL A 52 -8.83 -16.92 14.81
C VAL A 52 -8.08 -18.24 14.72
N ALA A 53 -6.75 -18.24 14.71
CA ALA A 53 -5.92 -19.45 14.64
C ALA A 53 -6.12 -20.38 15.85
N ALA A 54 -6.56 -19.85 17.00
CA ALA A 54 -6.88 -20.65 18.19
C ALA A 54 -8.25 -21.37 18.10
N LEU A 55 -9.08 -21.05 17.10
CA LEU A 55 -10.39 -21.67 16.90
C LEU A 55 -10.28 -22.99 16.13
N SER A 56 -11.31 -23.83 16.24
CA SER A 56 -11.46 -25.00 15.36
C SER A 56 -11.73 -24.57 13.91
N ASN A 57 -11.37 -25.40 12.93
CA ASN A 57 -11.55 -25.08 11.50
C ASN A 57 -12.97 -24.61 11.15
N SER A 58 -14.01 -25.27 11.70
CA SER A 58 -15.40 -24.85 11.47
C SER A 58 -15.71 -23.47 12.05
N ALA A 59 -15.15 -23.13 13.21
CA ALA A 59 -15.31 -21.82 13.81
C ALA A 59 -14.51 -20.75 13.05
N GLN A 60 -13.32 -21.07 12.54
CA GLN A 60 -12.55 -20.18 11.67
C GLN A 60 -13.34 -19.80 10.41
N THR A 61 -13.88 -20.79 9.68
CA THR A 61 -14.70 -20.54 8.49
C THR A 61 -15.91 -19.65 8.80
N LYS A 62 -16.56 -19.86 9.95
CA LYS A 62 -17.69 -19.01 10.37
C LYS A 62 -17.26 -17.56 10.62
N VAL A 63 -16.13 -17.34 11.28
CA VAL A 63 -15.59 -16.00 11.51
C VAL A 63 -15.23 -15.32 10.18
N VAL A 64 -14.56 -16.03 9.28
CA VAL A 64 -14.20 -15.54 7.94
C VAL A 64 -15.45 -15.14 7.16
N LEU A 65 -16.45 -16.02 7.07
CA LEU A 65 -17.70 -15.74 6.36
C LEU A 65 -18.50 -14.58 6.99
N HIS A 66 -18.46 -14.44 8.31
CA HIS A 66 -19.13 -13.34 9.00
C HIS A 66 -18.43 -12.00 8.79
N ALA A 67 -17.10 -11.99 8.77
CA ALA A 67 -16.31 -10.79 8.52
C ALA A 67 -16.25 -10.41 7.02
N SER A 68 -16.64 -11.33 6.13
CA SER A 68 -16.48 -11.19 4.69
C SER A 68 -17.36 -10.12 4.06
N THR A 69 -16.78 -9.40 3.09
CA THR A 69 -17.46 -8.48 2.18
C THR A 69 -18.12 -9.18 0.99
N ASN A 70 -18.45 -10.47 1.14
CA ASN A 70 -19.23 -11.19 0.14
C ASN A 70 -20.55 -10.47 -0.17
N LEU A 71 -21.02 -10.66 -1.40
CA LEU A 71 -22.18 -9.93 -1.91
C LEU A 71 -23.43 -10.17 -1.04
N HIS A 72 -23.58 -11.38 -0.49
CA HIS A 72 -24.67 -11.75 0.39
C HIS A 72 -24.74 -10.90 1.67
N ASN A 73 -23.60 -10.64 2.32
CA ASN A 73 -23.51 -9.79 3.50
C ASN A 73 -23.80 -8.32 3.16
N LEU A 74 -23.23 -7.83 2.05
CA LEU A 74 -23.41 -6.44 1.62
C LEU A 74 -24.88 -6.14 1.26
N LEU A 75 -25.55 -7.03 0.53
CA LEU A 75 -26.97 -6.89 0.18
C LEU A 75 -27.91 -6.95 1.39
N ARG A 76 -27.46 -7.53 2.51
CA ARG A 76 -28.20 -7.52 3.79
C ARG A 76 -27.90 -6.32 4.68
N GLY A 77 -27.12 -5.36 4.19
CA GLY A 77 -26.79 -4.15 4.92
C GLY A 77 -25.72 -4.36 5.99
N HIS A 78 -24.97 -5.46 5.97
CA HIS A 78 -23.86 -5.69 6.89
C HIS A 78 -22.61 -4.87 6.47
N PHE A 79 -22.74 -3.55 6.27
CA PHE A 79 -21.65 -2.69 5.78
C PHE A 79 -20.44 -2.62 6.72
N GLY A 80 -20.58 -3.02 7.99
CA GLY A 80 -19.45 -3.18 8.91
C GLY A 80 -18.38 -4.14 8.40
N THR A 81 -18.75 -5.07 7.50
CA THR A 81 -17.80 -6.00 6.89
C THR A 81 -16.74 -5.29 6.05
N LEU A 82 -17.03 -4.10 5.50
CA LEU A 82 -16.07 -3.26 4.77
C LEU A 82 -14.86 -2.82 5.61
N PHE A 83 -14.95 -2.94 6.94
CA PHE A 83 -13.85 -2.65 7.86
C PHE A 83 -13.31 -3.91 8.51
N SER A 84 -14.18 -4.83 8.94
CA SER A 84 -13.74 -6.07 9.60
C SER A 84 -13.01 -7.01 8.65
N SER A 85 -13.37 -7.03 7.36
CA SER A 85 -12.71 -7.89 6.36
C SER A 85 -11.24 -7.51 6.17
N ALA A 86 -10.89 -6.22 6.34
CA ALA A 86 -9.51 -5.74 6.35
C ALA A 86 -8.72 -6.18 7.60
N LEU A 87 -9.34 -6.81 8.59
CA LEU A 87 -8.66 -7.30 9.81
C LEU A 87 -8.53 -8.82 9.85
N VAL A 88 -9.04 -9.52 8.83
CA VAL A 88 -9.02 -10.98 8.76
C VAL A 88 -8.15 -11.42 7.58
N ILE A 89 -7.27 -12.38 7.82
CA ILE A 89 -6.54 -13.10 6.76
C ILE A 89 -7.25 -14.44 6.60
N GLY A 90 -7.77 -14.72 5.39
CA GLY A 90 -8.58 -15.91 5.13
C GLY A 90 -7.82 -17.21 5.40
N ASP A 91 -6.54 -17.25 5.07
CA ASP A 91 -5.63 -18.34 5.39
C ASP A 91 -4.68 -17.94 6.53
N SER A 92 -4.91 -18.54 7.71
CA SER A 92 -4.09 -18.26 8.90
C SER A 92 -2.66 -18.77 8.77
N ASP A 93 -2.41 -19.81 7.96
CA ASP A 93 -1.07 -20.37 7.76
C ASP A 93 -0.23 -19.42 6.90
N ALA A 94 -0.85 -18.77 5.92
CA ALA A 94 -0.21 -17.74 5.09
C ALA A 94 0.11 -16.45 5.88
N ALA A 95 -0.52 -16.22 7.03
CA ALA A 95 -0.36 -14.97 7.79
C ALA A 95 1.07 -14.71 8.25
N LEU A 96 1.82 -15.76 8.65
CA LEU A 96 3.22 -15.64 9.07
C LEU A 96 4.11 -15.10 7.96
N MET A 97 3.76 -15.40 6.71
CA MET A 97 4.46 -14.89 5.53
C MET A 97 3.95 -13.50 5.14
N ILE A 98 2.64 -13.28 5.14
CA ILE A 98 2.01 -12.05 4.65
C ILE A 98 2.28 -10.85 5.57
N ILE A 99 2.22 -11.03 6.90
CA ILE A 99 2.29 -9.91 7.86
C ILE A 99 3.62 -9.15 7.77
N PRO A 100 4.81 -9.77 7.76
CA PRO A 100 6.08 -9.04 7.61
C PRO A 100 6.15 -8.24 6.31
N LEU A 101 5.62 -8.80 5.23
CA LEU A 101 5.58 -8.16 3.92
C LEU A 101 4.67 -6.92 3.92
N LEU A 102 3.49 -7.05 4.55
CA LEU A 102 2.56 -5.95 4.75
C LEU A 102 3.15 -4.84 5.62
N VAL A 103 3.86 -5.19 6.71
CA VAL A 103 4.53 -4.22 7.59
C VAL A 103 5.46 -3.32 6.78
N CYS A 104 6.26 -3.88 5.87
CA CYS A 104 7.14 -3.09 5.00
C CYS A 104 6.37 -2.12 4.10
N ALA A 105 5.25 -2.55 3.52
CA ALA A 105 4.40 -1.70 2.69
C ALA A 105 3.77 -0.56 3.50
N LEU A 106 3.15 -0.88 4.64
CA LEU A 106 2.52 0.11 5.52
C LEU A 106 3.55 1.11 6.07
N ALA A 107 4.69 0.62 6.54
CA ALA A 107 5.75 1.47 7.08
C ALA A 107 6.30 2.42 6.00
N LEU A 108 6.56 1.91 4.79
CA LEU A 108 7.01 2.74 3.68
C LEU A 108 5.99 3.82 3.33
N ALA A 109 4.71 3.45 3.25
CA ALA A 109 3.63 4.38 2.98
C ALA A 109 3.49 5.44 4.08
N GLU A 110 3.50 5.06 5.36
CA GLU A 110 3.38 6.00 6.47
C GLU A 110 4.59 6.95 6.54
N MET A 111 5.81 6.45 6.30
CA MET A 111 7.01 7.28 6.24
C MET A 111 6.99 8.30 5.10
N ARG A 112 6.41 7.95 3.94
CA ARG A 112 6.46 8.79 2.73
C ARG A 112 5.22 9.65 2.52
N PHE A 113 4.06 9.20 2.96
CA PHE A 113 2.78 9.88 2.76
C PHE A 113 2.23 10.47 4.07
N GLY A 114 2.71 9.98 5.22
CA GLY A 114 2.12 10.26 6.52
C GLY A 114 0.88 9.40 6.80
N SER A 115 0.54 9.26 8.07
CA SER A 115 -0.53 8.41 8.58
C SER A 115 -1.87 8.63 7.89
N TRP A 116 -2.26 9.89 7.70
CA TRP A 116 -3.55 10.23 7.10
C TRP A 116 -3.68 9.79 5.63
N HIS A 117 -2.63 10.02 4.82
CA HIS A 117 -2.65 9.62 3.41
C HIS A 117 -2.54 8.12 3.25
N LEU A 118 -1.76 7.44 4.10
CA LEU A 118 -1.75 5.97 4.17
C LEU A 118 -3.18 5.44 4.38
N VAL A 119 -3.87 5.89 5.43
CA VAL A 119 -5.23 5.44 5.74
C VAL A 119 -6.18 5.71 4.57
N ARG A 120 -6.11 6.91 3.98
CA ARG A 120 -6.97 7.27 2.83
C ARG A 120 -6.73 6.38 1.62
N ILE A 121 -5.48 6.14 1.24
CA ILE A 121 -5.16 5.31 0.06
C ILE A 121 -5.56 3.86 0.33
N PHE A 122 -5.24 3.34 1.51
CA PHE A 122 -5.59 1.97 1.89
C PHE A 122 -7.11 1.77 1.89
N LEU A 123 -7.87 2.65 2.55
CA LEU A 123 -9.34 2.53 2.61
C LEU A 123 -9.99 2.78 1.25
N ALA A 124 -9.49 3.73 0.45
CA ALA A 124 -10.02 3.95 -0.90
C ALA A 124 -9.81 2.72 -1.79
N GLY A 125 -8.64 2.08 -1.70
CA GLY A 125 -8.36 0.83 -2.36
C GLY A 125 -9.26 -0.30 -1.89
N HIS A 126 -9.29 -0.52 -0.59
CA HIS A 126 -10.04 -1.61 0.03
C HIS A 126 -11.55 -1.49 -0.23
N ILE A 127 -12.17 -0.41 0.25
CA ILE A 127 -13.61 -0.19 0.12
C ILE A 127 -14.00 0.01 -1.36
N GLY A 128 -13.22 0.81 -2.10
CA GLY A 128 -13.51 1.10 -3.51
C GLY A 128 -13.47 -0.15 -4.39
N ALA A 129 -12.42 -0.98 -4.27
CA ALA A 129 -12.35 -2.23 -5.02
C ALA A 129 -13.45 -3.20 -4.60
N THR A 130 -13.69 -3.38 -3.30
CA THR A 130 -14.77 -4.23 -2.79
C THR A 130 -16.13 -3.85 -3.35
N LEU A 131 -16.49 -2.55 -3.32
CA LEU A 131 -17.79 -2.10 -3.83
C LEU A 131 -17.91 -2.30 -5.35
N LEU A 132 -16.85 -2.01 -6.11
CA LEU A 132 -16.84 -2.23 -7.56
C LEU A 132 -16.97 -3.72 -7.92
N VAL A 133 -16.27 -4.59 -7.21
CA VAL A 133 -16.40 -6.05 -7.34
C VAL A 133 -17.81 -6.50 -6.98
N ALA A 134 -18.37 -6.02 -5.86
CA ALA A 134 -19.71 -6.38 -5.42
C ALA A 134 -20.77 -5.97 -6.46
N VAL A 135 -20.68 -4.77 -7.03
CA VAL A 135 -21.56 -4.32 -8.11
C VAL A 135 -21.41 -5.22 -9.34
N GLY A 136 -20.17 -5.54 -9.75
CA GLY A 136 -19.91 -6.42 -10.87
C GLY A 136 -20.48 -7.83 -10.68
N LEU A 137 -20.32 -8.40 -9.49
CA LEU A 137 -20.89 -9.70 -9.11
C LEU A 137 -22.42 -9.65 -9.11
N TRP A 138 -23.01 -8.59 -8.57
CA TRP A 138 -24.47 -8.43 -8.57
C TRP A 138 -25.01 -8.41 -10.00
N VAL A 139 -24.43 -7.59 -10.88
CA VAL A 139 -24.82 -7.54 -12.30
C VAL A 139 -24.65 -8.90 -12.98
N ALA A 140 -23.52 -9.58 -12.76
CA ALA A 140 -23.25 -10.86 -13.39
C ALA A 140 -24.19 -11.97 -12.93
N VAL A 141 -24.63 -11.93 -11.66
CA VAL A 141 -25.59 -12.90 -11.11
C VAL A 141 -27.00 -12.61 -11.62
N GLU A 142 -27.45 -11.35 -11.63
CA GLU A 142 -28.76 -10.96 -12.17
C GLU A 142 -28.87 -11.22 -13.69
N ALA A 143 -27.75 -11.12 -14.41
CA ALA A 143 -27.67 -11.45 -15.83
C ALA A 143 -27.47 -12.95 -16.11
N GLU A 144 -27.50 -13.81 -15.09
CA GLU A 144 -27.29 -15.27 -15.16
C GLU A 144 -25.93 -15.70 -15.75
N TRP A 145 -24.92 -14.82 -15.71
CA TRP A 145 -23.56 -15.13 -16.16
C TRP A 145 -22.76 -15.92 -15.11
N LEU A 146 -23.13 -15.78 -13.84
CA LEU A 146 -22.51 -16.47 -12.71
C LEU A 146 -23.56 -17.13 -11.81
N PRO A 147 -23.25 -18.28 -11.19
CA PRO A 147 -24.17 -18.96 -10.28
C PRO A 147 -24.38 -18.17 -8.99
N MET A 148 -25.59 -18.26 -8.41
CA MET A 148 -25.96 -17.60 -7.14
C MET A 148 -25.01 -17.91 -5.97
N ASP A 149 -24.35 -19.07 -5.96
CA ASP A 149 -23.45 -19.46 -4.88
C ASP A 149 -22.22 -18.54 -4.77
N ILE A 150 -21.82 -17.87 -5.86
CA ILE A 150 -20.72 -16.89 -5.84
C ILE A 150 -20.99 -15.74 -4.87
N THR A 151 -22.26 -15.44 -4.59
CA THR A 151 -22.64 -14.35 -3.68
C THR A 151 -22.21 -14.59 -2.24
N ARG A 152 -21.92 -15.84 -1.86
CA ARG A 152 -21.46 -16.25 -0.53
C ARG A 152 -19.97 -16.60 -0.50
N ALA A 153 -19.27 -16.52 -1.63
CA ALA A 153 -17.84 -16.78 -1.69
C ALA A 153 -17.11 -15.80 -0.76
N GLU A 154 -16.13 -16.30 -0.02
CA GLU A 154 -15.39 -15.49 0.92
C GLU A 154 -14.57 -14.41 0.19
N ASP A 155 -14.73 -13.19 0.67
CA ASP A 155 -13.96 -12.00 0.33
C ASP A 155 -13.54 -11.37 1.64
N VAL A 156 -12.36 -11.74 2.14
CA VAL A 156 -11.70 -11.13 3.29
C VAL A 156 -10.26 -10.84 2.94
N GLY A 157 -9.66 -9.88 3.61
CA GLY A 157 -8.25 -9.64 3.47
C GLY A 157 -7.86 -8.19 3.45
N ILE A 158 -6.62 -8.00 3.83
CA ILE A 158 -5.84 -6.77 3.68
C ILE A 158 -5.51 -6.43 2.21
N SER A 159 -5.75 -7.36 1.29
CA SER A 159 -5.08 -7.43 -0.01
C SER A 159 -5.44 -6.26 -0.93
N TYR A 160 -6.71 -5.87 -1.02
CA TYR A 160 -7.10 -4.69 -1.82
C TYR A 160 -6.47 -3.40 -1.28
N GLY A 161 -6.42 -3.21 0.04
CA GLY A 161 -5.75 -2.05 0.63
C GLY A 161 -4.25 -2.05 0.35
N ALA A 162 -3.59 -3.22 0.47
CA ALA A 162 -2.18 -3.38 0.16
C ALA A 162 -1.88 -3.12 -1.33
N MET A 163 -2.70 -3.64 -2.25
CA MET A 163 -2.55 -3.42 -3.69
C MET A 163 -2.73 -1.96 -4.09
N ALA A 164 -3.61 -1.22 -3.41
CA ALA A 164 -3.70 0.23 -3.62
C ALA A 164 -2.45 0.98 -3.15
N LEU A 165 -1.78 0.54 -2.08
CA LEU A 165 -0.49 1.11 -1.68
C LEU A 165 0.60 0.82 -2.72
N VAL A 166 0.66 -0.41 -3.23
CA VAL A 166 1.57 -0.79 -4.33
C VAL A 166 1.35 0.11 -5.56
N GLY A 167 0.10 0.33 -5.96
CA GLY A 167 -0.22 1.29 -7.03
C GLY A 167 0.24 2.72 -6.70
N ALA A 168 -0.03 3.20 -5.49
CA ALA A 168 0.32 4.55 -5.06
C ALA A 168 1.85 4.77 -4.94
N PHE A 169 2.66 3.73 -4.78
CA PHE A 169 4.12 3.85 -4.74
C PHE A 169 4.74 4.38 -6.03
N VAL A 170 3.98 4.48 -7.13
CA VAL A 170 4.40 5.21 -8.34
C VAL A 170 4.99 6.60 -8.04
N VAL A 171 4.51 7.27 -7.00
CA VAL A 171 5.00 8.60 -6.64
C VAL A 171 6.44 8.58 -6.13
N LEU A 172 6.87 7.47 -5.51
CA LEU A 172 8.21 7.30 -4.92
C LEU A 172 9.30 7.18 -5.98
N LEU A 173 8.92 6.92 -7.23
CA LEU A 173 9.85 6.66 -8.32
C LEU A 173 10.25 7.95 -9.06
N PRO A 174 11.49 8.03 -9.55
CA PRO A 174 11.90 9.07 -10.50
C PRO A 174 10.98 9.09 -11.73
N SER A 175 10.72 10.26 -12.30
CA SER A 175 9.76 10.44 -13.41
C SER A 175 9.93 9.40 -14.54
N ARG A 176 11.18 9.11 -14.92
CA ARG A 176 11.52 8.13 -15.96
C ARG A 176 11.06 6.69 -15.68
N TRP A 177 10.88 6.30 -14.42
CA TRP A 177 10.52 4.94 -14.01
C TRP A 177 9.04 4.79 -13.64
N ARG A 178 8.29 5.88 -13.55
CA ARG A 178 6.85 5.86 -13.21
C ARG A 178 6.02 5.09 -14.24
N PRO A 179 6.23 5.27 -15.57
CA PRO A 179 5.51 4.49 -16.57
C PRO A 179 5.82 3.00 -16.44
N THR A 180 7.09 2.64 -16.24
CA THR A 180 7.50 1.24 -16.04
C THR A 180 6.76 0.61 -14.87
N TRP A 181 6.71 1.28 -13.71
CA TRP A 181 5.97 0.78 -12.54
C TRP A 181 4.49 0.58 -12.82
N ALA A 182 3.83 1.60 -13.39
CA ALA A 182 2.40 1.53 -13.71
C ALA A 182 2.10 0.38 -14.70
N ILE A 183 2.88 0.28 -15.79
CA ILE A 183 2.71 -0.75 -16.81
C ILE A 183 2.97 -2.14 -16.21
N THR A 184 4.04 -2.32 -15.43
CA THR A 184 4.35 -3.61 -14.80
C THR A 184 3.21 -4.07 -13.90
N TRP A 185 2.74 -3.23 -12.98
CA TRP A 185 1.68 -3.63 -12.06
C TRP A 185 0.34 -3.86 -12.72
N LEU A 186 -0.02 -3.06 -13.74
CA LEU A 186 -1.21 -3.31 -14.54
C LEU A 186 -1.09 -4.61 -15.34
N ALA A 187 0.06 -4.86 -15.97
CA ALA A 187 0.27 -6.09 -16.74
C ALA A 187 0.20 -7.34 -15.87
N VAL A 188 0.85 -7.33 -14.70
CA VAL A 188 0.78 -8.46 -13.75
C VAL A 188 -0.65 -8.64 -13.23
N ALA A 189 -1.36 -7.55 -12.91
CA ALA A 189 -2.73 -7.66 -12.42
C ALA A 189 -3.71 -8.17 -13.49
N VAL A 190 -3.57 -7.70 -14.74
CA VAL A 190 -4.35 -8.22 -15.87
C VAL A 190 -4.02 -9.69 -16.14
N ALA A 191 -2.74 -10.08 -16.08
CA ALA A 191 -2.35 -11.48 -16.20
C ALA A 191 -2.98 -12.33 -15.08
N GLY A 192 -2.97 -11.86 -13.83
CA GLY A 192 -3.65 -12.50 -12.70
C GLY A 192 -5.14 -12.70 -12.94
N VAL A 193 -5.84 -11.69 -13.47
CA VAL A 193 -7.26 -11.82 -13.86
C VAL A 193 -7.46 -12.90 -14.92
N ILE A 194 -6.64 -12.91 -15.97
CA ILE A 194 -6.75 -13.86 -17.09
C ILE A 194 -6.44 -15.30 -16.65
N MET A 195 -5.42 -15.48 -15.80
CA MET A 195 -4.91 -16.78 -15.37
C MET A 195 -5.73 -17.36 -14.22
N GLY A 196 -5.96 -16.60 -13.14
CA GLY A 196 -6.64 -17.10 -11.94
C GLY A 196 -8.16 -17.08 -12.03
N ARG A 197 -8.74 -16.20 -12.87
CA ARG A 197 -10.19 -16.13 -13.16
C ARG A 197 -11.08 -16.03 -11.91
N THR A 198 -10.59 -15.42 -10.84
CA THR A 198 -11.37 -15.12 -9.63
C THR A 198 -11.85 -13.68 -9.62
N PHE A 199 -12.96 -13.40 -8.92
CA PHE A 199 -13.39 -12.02 -8.69
C PHE A 199 -12.38 -11.25 -7.82
N THR A 200 -11.63 -11.97 -6.96
CA THR A 200 -10.57 -11.39 -6.12
C THR A 200 -9.46 -10.77 -6.97
N ASN A 201 -9.06 -11.44 -8.07
CA ASN A 201 -8.06 -10.89 -8.99
C ASN A 201 -8.55 -9.61 -9.67
N VAL A 202 -9.85 -9.53 -9.97
CA VAL A 202 -10.47 -8.29 -10.46
C VAL A 202 -10.41 -7.20 -9.38
N GLY A 203 -10.69 -7.56 -8.12
CA GLY A 203 -10.53 -6.68 -6.98
C GLY A 203 -9.10 -6.13 -6.82
N HIS A 204 -8.07 -6.97 -6.96
CA HIS A 204 -6.69 -6.52 -6.92
C HIS A 204 -6.34 -5.58 -8.07
N LEU A 205 -6.79 -5.88 -9.29
CA LEU A 205 -6.61 -4.99 -10.44
C LEU A 205 -7.24 -3.62 -10.17
N LEU A 206 -8.48 -3.59 -9.69
CA LEU A 206 -9.19 -2.36 -9.36
C LEU A 206 -8.46 -1.58 -8.25
N ALA A 207 -7.97 -2.28 -7.22
CA ALA A 207 -7.19 -1.67 -6.15
C ALA A 207 -5.88 -1.04 -6.66
N VAL A 208 -5.14 -1.73 -7.55
CA VAL A 208 -3.94 -1.17 -8.21
C VAL A 208 -4.29 0.09 -8.98
N VAL A 209 -5.38 0.07 -9.76
CA VAL A 209 -5.85 1.23 -10.53
C VAL A 209 -6.19 2.40 -9.60
N ILE A 210 -6.95 2.17 -8.53
CA ILE A 210 -7.30 3.19 -7.52
C ILE A 210 -6.02 3.79 -6.91
N GLY A 211 -5.07 2.95 -6.53
CA GLY A 211 -3.77 3.35 -6.00
C GLY A 211 -2.97 4.22 -6.97
N LEU A 212 -2.87 3.79 -8.23
CA LEU A 212 -2.19 4.54 -9.29
C LEU A 212 -2.85 5.90 -9.53
N LEU A 213 -4.18 5.96 -9.55
CA LEU A 213 -4.93 7.22 -9.70
C LEU A 213 -4.67 8.16 -8.51
N ALA A 214 -4.70 7.65 -7.28
CA ALA A 214 -4.39 8.43 -6.08
C ALA A 214 -2.95 8.97 -6.12
N GLY A 215 -1.98 8.14 -6.51
CA GLY A 215 -0.59 8.55 -6.68
C GLY A 215 -0.41 9.62 -7.77
N CYS A 216 -0.98 9.40 -8.95
CA CYS A 216 -0.95 10.37 -10.05
C CYS A 216 -1.58 11.70 -9.67
N TRP A 217 -2.69 11.68 -8.91
CA TRP A 217 -3.33 12.89 -8.40
C TRP A 217 -2.44 13.64 -7.38
N ALA A 218 -1.76 12.93 -6.48
CA ALA A 218 -0.81 13.53 -5.55
C ALA A 218 0.37 14.21 -6.28
N LEU A 219 0.87 13.59 -7.37
CA LEU A 219 1.92 14.17 -8.21
C LEU A 219 1.46 15.46 -8.91
N ARG A 220 0.22 15.48 -9.43
CA ARG A 220 -0.35 16.66 -10.11
C ARG A 220 -0.57 17.85 -9.17
N THR A 221 -0.92 17.59 -7.92
CA THR A 221 -1.18 18.64 -6.92
C THR A 221 0.09 19.23 -6.31
N GLY A 222 1.28 18.83 -6.76
CA GLY A 222 2.57 19.39 -6.31
C GLY A 222 2.92 19.08 -4.85
N ARG A 223 2.19 18.18 -4.20
CA ARG A 223 2.36 17.85 -2.77
C ARG A 223 3.58 16.98 -2.48
N THR A 224 4.43 16.73 -3.47
CA THR A 224 5.49 15.73 -3.39
C THR A 224 6.84 16.29 -3.85
N THR A 225 7.57 16.97 -2.98
CA THR A 225 9.04 17.04 -3.09
C THR A 225 9.60 15.76 -2.48
N LEU A 226 9.84 14.74 -3.30
CA LEU A 226 10.28 13.44 -2.79
C LEU A 226 11.82 13.35 -2.83
N PRO A 227 12.51 13.39 -1.67
CA PRO A 227 13.94 13.11 -1.61
C PRO A 227 14.20 11.65 -2.04
N ARG A 228 15.41 11.39 -2.54
CA ARG A 228 15.88 10.05 -2.94
C ARG A 228 15.58 9.03 -1.84
N LEU A 229 15.07 7.86 -2.23
CA LEU A 229 14.85 6.77 -1.30
C LEU A 229 16.17 6.31 -0.70
N THR A 230 16.17 6.08 0.60
CA THR A 230 17.25 5.42 1.34
C THR A 230 17.28 3.92 1.04
N TRP A 231 18.41 3.25 1.25
CA TRP A 231 18.51 1.79 1.04
C TRP A 231 17.47 0.98 1.83
N VAL A 232 17.10 1.43 3.03
CA VAL A 232 16.03 0.81 3.83
C VAL A 232 14.67 0.94 3.13
N GLU A 233 14.34 2.11 2.60
CA GLU A 233 13.08 2.32 1.88
C GLU A 233 13.06 1.55 0.55
N ILE A 234 14.21 1.41 -0.12
CA ILE A 234 14.34 0.55 -1.32
C ILE A 234 14.07 -0.91 -0.95
N GLY A 235 14.64 -1.39 0.16
CA GLY A 235 14.36 -2.73 0.68
C GLY A 235 12.88 -2.93 0.97
N MET A 236 12.24 -1.97 1.67
CA MET A 236 10.80 -2.03 1.94
C MET A 236 9.95 -2.00 0.66
N LEU A 237 10.34 -1.21 -0.35
CA LEU A 237 9.66 -1.15 -1.64
C LEU A 237 9.78 -2.49 -2.38
N ALA A 238 10.96 -3.12 -2.34
CA ALA A 238 11.17 -4.45 -2.90
C ALA A 238 10.30 -5.49 -2.18
N THR A 239 10.27 -5.49 -0.85
CA THR A 239 9.42 -6.39 -0.05
C THR A 239 7.92 -6.16 -0.34
N ALA A 240 7.48 -4.91 -0.44
CA ALA A 240 6.10 -4.58 -0.84
C ALA A 240 5.79 -5.03 -2.27
N SER A 241 6.79 -5.06 -3.15
CA SER A 241 6.64 -5.60 -4.51
C SER A 241 6.53 -7.13 -4.51
N VAL A 242 7.24 -7.83 -3.61
CA VAL A 242 7.03 -9.26 -3.41
C VAL A 242 5.61 -9.53 -2.92
N LEU A 243 5.12 -8.75 -1.95
CA LEU A 243 3.73 -8.84 -1.48
C LEU A 243 2.73 -8.69 -2.61
N GLY A 244 2.88 -7.62 -3.41
CA GLY A 244 1.94 -7.34 -4.49
C GLY A 244 1.98 -8.43 -5.57
N TYR A 245 3.16 -8.96 -5.89
CA TYR A 245 3.28 -10.05 -6.84
C TYR A 245 2.60 -11.32 -6.33
N MET A 246 2.85 -11.69 -5.07
CA MET A 246 2.20 -12.84 -4.44
C MET A 246 0.68 -12.73 -4.43
N MET A 247 0.14 -11.55 -4.13
CA MET A 247 -1.32 -11.33 -4.11
C MET A 247 -1.96 -11.42 -5.51
N LEU A 248 -1.19 -11.15 -6.58
CA LEU A 248 -1.71 -11.17 -7.95
C LEU A 248 -1.55 -12.52 -8.66
N VAL A 249 -0.63 -13.36 -8.19
CA VAL A 249 -0.22 -14.60 -8.88
C VAL A 249 -0.44 -15.86 -8.03
N GLY A 250 -0.45 -15.72 -6.70
CA GLY A 250 -0.80 -16.80 -5.77
C GLY A 250 -2.30 -16.91 -5.58
#